data_AF-A0A6C0J2T6-F1
#
_entry.id   AF-A0A6C0J2T6-F1
#
_cell.length_a   1.000
_cell.length_b   1.000
_cell.length_c   1.000
_cell.angle_alpha   90.00
_cell.angle_beta   90.00
_cell.angle_gamma   90.00
#
_symmetry.space_group_name_H-M   'P 1'
#
loop_
_entity.id
_entity.type
_entity.pdbx_description
1 polymer ?
#
loop_
_entity_poly.entity_id
_entity_poly.type
_entity_poly.pdbx_seq_one_letter_code
_entity_poly.pdbx_strand_id
1 'polypeptide(L)'
;MNTYDINKNVKDVVTPIQKKTVEVPAILKAARHGELEKFKEIYQSEDINEDIMAKGVVIACRFGHLHVIKYAVGELQGKIFKGYLDTASKYRQSNVYFWLQHEILKRKSEKKIRLSWEQLCDREFYSEEYGNMYFDIALQKGFEEQYDDFSKKWDQILEKEEKEREQQKIREKERELWLENWMKERTQLGK
;
A
#
# COMPACT_ATOMS: atom_id res chain seq x y z
N MET A 1 -16.72 9.32 -83.27
CA MET A 1 -16.77 7.88 -82.93
C MET A 1 -15.34 7.38 -82.91
N ASN A 2 -14.78 7.14 -81.72
CA ASN A 2 -13.48 6.48 -81.57
C ASN A 2 -13.63 5.41 -80.49
N THR A 3 -13.17 4.23 -80.86
CA THR A 3 -13.37 2.93 -80.24
C THR A 3 -12.38 2.68 -79.09
N TYR A 4 -12.88 2.03 -78.05
CA TYR A 4 -12.24 1.12 -77.09
C TYR A 4 -10.72 1.22 -76.85
N ASP A 5 -10.35 1.52 -75.61
CA ASP A 5 -9.16 0.94 -74.97
C ASP A 5 -9.48 0.59 -73.50
N ILE A 6 -9.76 -0.68 -73.27
CA ILE A 6 -9.87 -1.31 -71.95
C ILE A 6 -8.81 -2.41 -71.93
N ASN A 7 -7.69 -2.18 -71.22
CA ASN A 7 -6.96 -3.15 -70.39
C ASN A 7 -5.50 -2.77 -70.19
N LYS A 8 -5.10 -2.47 -68.95
CA LYS A 8 -4.10 -3.27 -68.21
C LYS A 8 -3.80 -2.67 -66.83
N ASN A 9 -3.53 -3.58 -65.89
CA ASN A 9 -2.97 -3.38 -64.55
C ASN A 9 -3.95 -3.05 -63.43
N VAL A 10 -4.85 -4.00 -63.15
CA VAL A 10 -5.09 -4.37 -61.74
C VAL A 10 -3.90 -5.24 -61.33
N LYS A 11 -2.77 -4.61 -61.01
CA LYS A 11 -1.71 -5.27 -60.24
C LYS A 11 -2.01 -4.96 -58.79
N ASP A 12 -2.36 -6.01 -58.08
CA ASP A 12 -2.49 -6.09 -56.64
C ASP A 12 -1.48 -5.19 -55.92
N VAL A 13 -1.95 -4.04 -55.45
CA VAL A 13 -1.24 -3.24 -54.44
C VAL A 13 -1.53 -3.90 -53.10
N VAL A 14 -1.04 -5.13 -52.92
CA VAL A 14 -0.82 -5.69 -51.60
C VAL A 14 0.50 -5.08 -51.13
N THR A 15 0.42 -3.87 -50.59
CA THR A 15 1.53 -3.34 -49.80
C THR A 15 1.79 -4.34 -48.67
N PRO A 16 3.02 -4.87 -48.53
CA PRO A 16 3.36 -5.72 -47.40
C PRO A 16 3.13 -4.89 -46.13
N ILE A 17 2.18 -5.32 -45.31
CA ILE A 17 1.95 -4.77 -43.98
C ILE A 17 3.24 -5.02 -43.21
N GLN A 18 4.09 -4.01 -43.14
CA GLN A 18 5.30 -4.04 -42.33
C GLN A 18 4.83 -4.31 -40.90
N LYS A 19 5.03 -5.53 -40.41
CA LYS A 19 4.93 -5.85 -39.00
C LYS A 19 5.98 -4.99 -38.31
N LYS A 20 5.56 -3.83 -37.82
CA LYS A 20 6.39 -2.96 -36.99
C LYS A 20 6.77 -3.80 -35.79
N THR A 21 7.98 -4.34 -35.79
CA THR A 21 8.59 -4.95 -34.61
C THR A 21 8.62 -3.84 -33.58
N VAL A 22 7.71 -3.92 -32.61
CA VAL A 22 7.72 -3.02 -31.46
C VAL A 22 9.00 -3.35 -30.72
N GLU A 23 10.05 -2.57 -30.96
CA GLU A 23 11.29 -2.69 -30.21
C GLU A 23 10.92 -2.54 -28.74
N VAL A 24 11.11 -3.62 -27.98
CA VAL A 24 10.83 -3.60 -26.56
C VAL A 24 11.87 -2.67 -25.93
N PRO A 25 11.46 -1.58 -25.24
CA PRO A 25 12.41 -0.65 -24.65
C PRO A 25 13.43 -1.39 -23.78
N ALA A 26 14.71 -1.03 -23.89
CA ALA A 26 15.81 -1.70 -23.22
C ALA A 26 15.60 -1.76 -21.70
N ILE A 27 15.00 -0.72 -21.12
CA ILE A 27 14.65 -0.65 -19.69
C ILE A 27 13.69 -1.77 -19.25
N LEU A 28 12.75 -2.19 -20.09
CA LEU A 28 11.82 -3.30 -19.77
C LEU A 28 12.55 -4.64 -19.74
N LYS A 29 13.59 -4.80 -20.58
CA LYS A 29 14.44 -5.99 -20.58
C LYS A 29 15.30 -6.03 -19.32
N ALA A 30 15.91 -4.91 -18.93
CA ALA A 30 16.65 -4.79 -17.67
C ALA A 30 15.75 -5.11 -16.46
N ALA A 31 14.52 -4.58 -16.44
CA ALA A 31 13.53 -4.86 -15.39
C ALA A 31 13.13 -6.32 -15.31
N ARG A 32 13.02 -7.01 -16.46
CA ARG A 32 12.70 -8.44 -16.54
C ARG A 32 13.81 -9.31 -15.94
N HIS A 33 15.06 -8.95 -16.18
CA HIS A 33 16.22 -9.70 -15.72
C HIS A 33 16.69 -9.29 -14.32
N GLY A 34 16.15 -8.19 -13.76
CA GLY A 34 16.55 -7.70 -12.45
C GLY A 34 17.91 -6.99 -12.47
N GLU A 35 18.34 -6.52 -13.65
CA GLU A 35 19.63 -5.87 -13.85
C GLU A 35 19.57 -4.42 -13.36
N LEU A 36 19.70 -4.21 -12.04
CA LEU A 36 19.55 -2.90 -11.41
C LEU A 36 20.46 -1.82 -12.01
N GLU A 37 21.75 -2.11 -12.20
CA GLU A 37 22.70 -1.10 -12.67
C GLU A 37 22.40 -0.67 -14.11
N LYS A 38 22.12 -1.61 -15.02
CA LYS A 38 21.65 -1.28 -16.38
C LYS A 38 20.33 -0.53 -16.36
N PHE A 39 19.43 -0.89 -15.45
CA PHE A 39 18.15 -0.20 -15.31
C PHE A 39 18.34 1.28 -14.90
N LYS A 40 19.28 1.57 -13.99
CA LYS A 40 19.67 2.94 -13.62
C LYS A 40 20.32 3.68 -14.78
N GLU A 41 21.30 3.05 -15.43
CA GLU A 41 22.02 3.64 -16.58
C GLU A 41 21.05 4.04 -17.69
N ILE A 42 20.11 3.17 -18.05
CA ILE A 42 19.11 3.45 -19.08
C ILE A 42 18.17 4.57 -18.64
N TYR A 43 17.68 4.54 -17.39
CA TYR A 43 16.80 5.59 -16.88
C TYR A 43 17.47 6.98 -16.84
N GLN A 44 18.78 7.04 -16.60
CA GLN A 44 19.55 8.29 -16.57
C GLN A 44 19.99 8.78 -17.95
N SER A 45 20.14 7.89 -18.93
CA SER A 45 20.65 8.21 -20.28
C SER A 45 19.56 8.45 -21.32
N GLU A 46 18.39 7.83 -21.14
CA GLU A 46 17.24 7.97 -22.03
C GLU A 46 16.16 8.84 -21.38
N ASP A 47 15.42 9.62 -22.19
CA ASP A 47 14.24 10.36 -21.73
C ASP A 47 13.06 9.38 -21.55
N ILE A 48 13.10 8.62 -20.45
CA ILE A 48 12.10 7.61 -20.12
C ILE A 48 10.88 8.26 -19.49
N ASN A 49 9.75 8.21 -20.19
CA ASN A 49 8.45 8.62 -19.63
C ASN A 49 8.03 7.72 -18.43
N GLU A 50 7.34 8.31 -17.45
CA GLU A 50 6.73 7.66 -16.29
C GLU A 50 5.93 6.39 -16.68
N ASP A 51 5.24 6.39 -17.82
CA ASP A 51 4.47 5.23 -18.29
C ASP A 51 5.34 4.01 -18.63
N ILE A 52 6.52 4.24 -19.23
CA ILE A 52 7.47 3.17 -19.56
C ILE A 52 8.09 2.67 -18.26
N MET A 53 8.42 3.58 -17.35
CA MET A 53 8.93 3.25 -16.03
C MET A 53 7.94 2.39 -15.24
N ALA A 54 6.66 2.77 -15.21
CA ALA A 54 5.61 2.02 -14.52
C ALA A 54 5.42 0.62 -15.10
N LYS A 55 5.49 0.47 -16.43
CA LYS A 55 5.51 -0.85 -17.09
C LYS A 55 6.73 -1.67 -16.67
N GLY A 56 7.90 -1.05 -16.56
CA GLY A 56 9.11 -1.67 -16.04
C GLY A 56 8.92 -2.19 -14.61
N VAL A 57 8.30 -1.40 -13.74
CA VAL A 57 7.98 -1.82 -12.36
C VAL A 57 7.00 -2.99 -12.33
N VAL A 58 5.96 -3.01 -13.17
CA VAL A 58 5.04 -4.15 -13.27
C VAL A 58 5.79 -5.42 -13.67
N ILE A 59 6.71 -5.32 -14.63
CA ILE A 59 7.56 -6.45 -15.04
C ILE A 59 8.44 -6.90 -13.86
N ALA A 60 9.12 -5.97 -13.17
CA ALA A 60 9.91 -6.30 -11.99
C ALA A 60 9.07 -6.96 -10.88
N CYS A 61 7.83 -6.51 -10.67
CA CYS A 61 6.88 -7.10 -9.73
C CYS A 61 6.49 -8.52 -10.11
N ARG A 62 6.36 -8.82 -11.41
CA ARG A 62 6.06 -10.17 -11.90
C ARG A 62 7.20 -11.14 -11.64
N PHE A 63 8.44 -10.69 -11.74
CA PHE A 63 9.63 -11.53 -11.58
C PHE A 63 10.25 -11.48 -10.17
N GLY A 64 9.73 -10.64 -9.26
CA GLY A 64 10.19 -10.58 -7.88
C GLY A 64 11.43 -9.72 -7.65
N HIS A 65 11.79 -8.85 -8.59
CA HIS A 65 13.02 -8.05 -8.55
C HIS A 65 12.89 -6.83 -7.64
N LEU A 66 12.86 -7.08 -6.32
CA LEU A 66 12.63 -6.06 -5.29
C LEU A 66 13.57 -4.85 -5.37
N HIS A 67 14.84 -5.07 -5.71
CA HIS A 67 15.84 -3.99 -5.79
C HIS A 67 15.52 -2.97 -6.90
N VAL A 68 15.06 -3.46 -8.05
CA VAL A 68 14.60 -2.60 -9.17
C VAL A 68 13.36 -1.82 -8.77
N ILE A 69 12.42 -2.46 -8.05
CA ILE A 69 11.18 -1.83 -7.58
C ILE A 69 11.49 -0.73 -6.57
N LYS A 70 12.37 -0.98 -5.59
CA LYS A 70 12.80 0.03 -4.61
C LYS A 70 13.38 1.26 -5.28
N TYR A 71 14.27 1.06 -6.25
CA TYR A 71 14.85 2.15 -7.02
C TYR A 71 13.77 2.93 -7.79
N ALA A 72 12.94 2.23 -8.55
CA ALA A 72 11.92 2.87 -9.38
C ALA A 72 10.84 3.60 -8.57
N VAL A 73 10.44 3.06 -7.41
CA VAL A 73 9.55 3.76 -6.48
C VAL A 73 10.25 4.99 -5.90
N GLY A 74 11.56 4.97 -5.65
CA GLY A 74 12.31 6.18 -5.29
C GLY A 74 12.20 7.28 -6.34
N GLU A 75 12.48 6.94 -7.60
CA GLU A 75 12.49 7.88 -8.74
C GLU A 75 11.09 8.41 -9.08
N LEU A 76 10.05 7.57 -9.01
CA LEU A 76 8.66 7.96 -9.27
C LEU A 76 8.03 8.78 -8.13
N GLN A 77 8.83 9.46 -7.30
CA GLN A 77 8.40 10.19 -6.09
C GLN A 77 7.57 9.29 -5.13
N GLY A 78 7.80 7.99 -5.23
CA GLY A 78 7.02 6.87 -4.70
C GLY A 78 5.52 6.93 -4.90
N LYS A 79 5.12 7.28 -6.12
CA LYS A 79 3.87 6.82 -6.71
C LYS A 79 3.91 5.29 -6.77
N ILE A 80 3.11 4.65 -5.91
CA ILE A 80 2.87 3.21 -5.94
C ILE A 80 1.49 2.99 -6.55
N PHE A 81 1.45 2.35 -7.71
CA PHE A 81 0.21 2.06 -8.40
C PHE A 81 -0.40 0.75 -7.89
N LYS A 82 -1.74 0.70 -7.82
CA LYS A 82 -2.48 -0.50 -7.42
C LYS A 82 -2.07 -1.74 -8.25
N GLY A 83 -1.77 -1.53 -9.53
CA GLY A 83 -1.31 -2.59 -10.43
C GLY A 83 -0.02 -3.29 -9.99
N TYR A 84 0.82 -2.67 -9.15
CA TYR A 84 2.04 -3.30 -8.62
C TYR A 84 1.69 -4.39 -7.60
N LEU A 85 0.79 -4.09 -6.66
CA LEU A 85 0.29 -5.05 -5.67
C LEU A 85 -0.46 -6.20 -6.33
N ASP A 86 -1.36 -5.89 -7.27
CA ASP A 86 -2.14 -6.89 -8.00
C ASP A 86 -1.21 -7.83 -8.78
N THR A 87 -0.16 -7.30 -9.40
CA THR A 87 0.84 -8.11 -10.12
C THR A 87 1.66 -8.96 -9.17
N ALA A 88 2.19 -8.39 -8.08
CA ALA A 88 2.97 -9.15 -7.10
C ALA A 88 2.14 -10.29 -6.48
N SER A 89 0.87 -10.03 -6.16
CA SER A 89 -0.07 -11.04 -5.65
C SER A 89 -0.34 -12.14 -6.70
N LYS A 90 -0.71 -11.74 -7.93
CA LYS A 90 -1.00 -12.67 -9.04
C LYS A 90 0.15 -13.64 -9.33
N TYR A 91 1.39 -13.16 -9.24
CA TYR A 91 2.60 -13.96 -9.50
C TYR A 91 3.26 -14.49 -8.22
N ARG A 92 2.58 -14.43 -7.07
CA ARG A 92 3.03 -14.99 -5.77
C ARG A 92 4.39 -14.48 -5.30
N GLN A 93 4.70 -13.21 -5.59
CA GLN A 93 5.93 -12.56 -5.17
C GLN A 93 5.75 -11.94 -3.77
N SER A 94 5.69 -12.78 -2.73
CA SER A 94 5.35 -12.37 -1.36
C SER A 94 6.28 -11.27 -0.82
N ASN A 95 7.59 -11.36 -1.07
CA ASN A 95 8.54 -10.34 -0.62
C ASN A 95 8.27 -8.97 -1.22
N VAL A 96 7.91 -8.93 -2.51
CA VAL A 96 7.54 -7.69 -3.20
C VAL A 96 6.21 -7.16 -2.70
N TYR A 97 5.22 -8.05 -2.54
CA TYR A 97 3.89 -7.68 -2.05
C TYR A 97 3.96 -7.06 -0.65
N PHE A 98 4.64 -7.72 0.29
CA PHE A 98 4.79 -7.21 1.66
C PHE A 98 5.54 -5.88 1.69
N TRP A 99 6.62 -5.75 0.92
CA TRP A 99 7.35 -4.49 0.85
C TRP A 99 6.49 -3.34 0.30
N LEU A 100 5.75 -3.58 -0.78
CA LEU A 100 4.84 -2.58 -1.37
C LEU A 100 3.72 -2.19 -0.39
N GLN A 101 3.12 -3.16 0.32
CA GLN A 101 2.11 -2.88 1.34
C GLN A 101 2.68 -2.05 2.48
N HIS A 102 3.84 -2.44 2.99
CA HIS A 102 4.54 -1.71 4.06
C HIS A 102 4.85 -0.27 3.63
N GLU A 103 5.37 -0.06 2.42
CA GLU A 103 5.71 1.27 1.90
C GLU A 103 4.46 2.15 1.69
N ILE A 104 3.34 1.58 1.24
CA ILE A 104 2.07 2.30 1.16
C ILE A 104 1.58 2.71 2.55
N LEU A 105 1.64 1.80 3.53
CA LEU A 105 1.20 2.06 4.90
C LEU A 105 2.08 3.14 5.56
N LYS A 106 3.40 3.04 5.41
CA LYS A 106 4.37 4.02 5.88
C LYS A 106 4.07 5.42 5.32
N ARG A 107 3.80 5.54 4.02
CA ARG A 107 3.48 6.84 3.41
C ARG A 107 2.11 7.38 3.85
N LYS A 108 1.13 6.49 4.05
CA LYS A 108 -0.17 6.86 4.61
C LYS A 108 -0.03 7.36 6.03
N SER A 109 0.77 6.70 6.87
CA SER A 109 1.03 7.15 8.24
C SER A 109 1.83 8.45 8.22
N GLU A 110 2.90 8.59 7.45
CA GLU A 110 3.65 9.85 7.31
C GLU A 110 2.77 11.02 6.84
N LYS A 111 1.87 10.79 5.87
CA LYS A 111 0.92 11.81 5.42
C LYS A 111 -0.14 12.12 6.49
N LYS A 112 -0.60 11.12 7.23
CA LYS A 112 -1.54 11.28 8.34
C LYS A 112 -0.89 12.06 9.48
N ILE A 113 0.26 11.62 9.98
CA ILE A 113 1.14 12.30 10.94
C ILE A 113 1.39 13.76 10.55
N ARG A 114 1.71 14.02 9.28
CA ARG A 114 1.94 15.39 8.79
C ARG A 114 0.67 16.23 8.75
N LEU A 115 -0.50 15.62 8.51
CA LEU A 115 -1.81 16.27 8.62
C LEU A 115 -2.32 16.34 10.06
N SER A 116 -1.70 15.62 10.99
CA SER A 116 -2.32 15.30 12.27
C SER A 116 -1.42 15.43 13.49
N TRP A 117 -0.20 15.97 13.42
CA TRP A 117 0.48 16.41 14.64
C TRP A 117 -0.29 17.54 15.33
N GLU A 118 -0.99 18.40 14.56
CA GLU A 118 -1.90 19.43 15.08
C GLU A 118 -3.33 18.91 15.38
N GLN A 119 -3.68 17.68 14.97
CA GLN A 119 -5.05 17.13 15.09
C GLN A 119 -5.15 15.81 15.89
N LEU A 120 -4.06 15.06 16.11
CA LEU A 120 -4.01 13.79 16.86
C LEU A 120 -3.91 14.00 18.36
N CYS A 121 -3.46 15.17 18.83
CA CYS A 121 -3.51 15.48 20.25
C CYS A 121 -4.95 15.48 20.80
N ASP A 122 -5.98 15.47 19.93
CA ASP A 122 -7.40 15.58 20.28
C ASP A 122 -8.26 14.33 20.00
N ARG A 123 -7.75 13.22 19.45
CA ARG A 123 -8.63 12.08 19.07
C ARG A 123 -8.15 10.67 19.45
N GLU A 124 -9.01 10.01 20.23
CA GLU A 124 -8.99 8.64 20.77
C GLU A 124 -8.96 7.54 19.68
N PHE A 125 -7.84 7.36 18.97
CA PHE A 125 -7.70 6.16 18.13
C PHE A 125 -6.25 5.66 18.09
N TYR A 126 -5.89 4.88 19.10
CA TYR A 126 -4.63 4.17 19.16
C TYR A 126 -4.90 2.70 19.51
N SER A 127 -4.47 1.79 18.64
CA SER A 127 -4.33 0.37 18.98
C SER A 127 -2.85 0.01 19.12
N GLU A 128 -2.52 -1.01 19.90
CA GLU A 128 -1.14 -1.46 20.19
C GLU A 128 -0.28 -1.63 18.93
N GLU A 129 -0.86 -2.15 17.85
CA GLU A 129 -0.16 -2.37 16.58
C GLU A 129 0.36 -1.07 15.95
N TYR A 130 -0.37 0.05 16.12
CA TYR A 130 0.07 1.35 15.62
C TYR A 130 1.07 2.01 16.56
N GLY A 131 0.97 1.79 17.87
CA GLY A 131 1.91 2.30 18.87
C GLY A 131 3.35 1.84 18.58
N ASN A 132 3.54 0.55 18.31
CA ASN A 132 4.85 -0.01 18.00
C ASN A 132 5.42 0.51 16.66
N MET A 133 4.57 0.73 15.66
CA MET A 133 5.01 1.31 14.38
C MET A 133 5.46 2.79 14.55
N TYR A 134 4.79 3.55 15.41
CA TYR A 134 5.21 4.92 15.72
C TYR A 134 6.51 4.96 16.54
N PHE A 135 6.72 3.97 17.42
CA PHE A 135 7.95 3.81 18.20
C PHE A 135 9.19 3.61 17.32
N ASP A 136 9.12 2.70 16.35
CA ASP A 136 10.23 2.42 15.43
C ASP A 136 10.61 3.65 14.58
N ILE A 137 9.62 4.45 14.18
CA ILE A 137 9.83 5.67 13.39
C ILE A 137 10.43 6.81 14.23
N ALA A 138 10.01 6.94 15.50
CA ALA A 138 10.53 7.95 16.41
C ALA A 138 12.00 7.69 16.78
N LEU A 139 12.34 6.42 17.08
CA LEU A 139 13.70 5.96 17.35
C LEU A 139 14.64 6.20 16.17
N GLN A 140 14.20 5.88 14.95
CA GLN A 140 15.00 6.13 13.73
C GLN A 140 15.32 7.60 13.48
N LYS A 141 14.55 8.53 14.04
CA LYS A 141 14.67 9.97 13.79
C LYS A 141 15.25 10.76 14.98
N GLY A 142 15.66 10.10 16.05
CA GLY A 142 16.30 10.74 17.21
C GLY A 142 15.36 11.60 18.05
N PHE A 143 14.05 11.30 18.04
CA PHE A 143 13.05 11.99 18.86
C PHE A 143 12.84 11.32 20.22
N GLU A 144 13.92 10.95 20.91
CA GLU A 144 13.87 10.20 22.17
C GLU A 144 13.20 11.01 23.30
N GLU A 145 13.45 12.32 23.39
CA GLU A 145 12.85 13.16 24.45
C GLU A 145 11.33 13.36 24.29
N GLN A 146 10.82 13.38 23.07
CA GLN A 146 9.37 13.48 22.82
C GLN A 146 8.66 12.14 23.08
N TYR A 147 9.42 11.04 23.15
CA TYR A 147 8.89 9.72 23.41
C TYR A 147 8.61 9.47 24.90
N ASP A 148 9.44 9.98 25.81
CA ASP A 148 9.23 9.81 27.26
C ASP A 148 7.91 10.43 27.73
N ASP A 149 7.58 11.61 27.23
CA ASP A 149 6.30 12.27 27.51
C ASP A 149 5.12 11.53 26.86
N PHE A 150 5.32 10.95 25.68
CA PHE A 150 4.32 10.13 25.02
C PHE A 150 4.08 8.80 25.76
N SER A 151 5.13 8.11 26.19
CA SER A 151 5.06 6.84 26.93
C SER A 151 4.30 7.01 28.25
N LYS A 152 4.63 8.06 29.02
CA LYS A 152 3.91 8.36 30.28
C LYS A 152 2.43 8.64 30.04
N LYS A 153 2.10 9.38 28.97
CA LYS A 153 0.72 9.67 28.61
C LYS A 153 -0.01 8.41 28.13
N TRP A 154 0.70 7.49 27.48
CA TRP A 154 0.18 6.20 27.04
C TRP A 154 -0.17 5.28 28.22
N ASP A 155 0.75 5.17 29.20
CA ASP A 155 0.51 4.39 30.42
C ASP A 155 -0.73 4.88 31.18
N GLN A 156 -0.92 6.21 31.26
CA GLN A 156 -2.12 6.81 31.87
C GLN A 156 -3.42 6.46 31.13
N ILE A 157 -3.38 6.40 29.79
CA ILE A 157 -4.55 6.04 28.98
C ILE A 157 -4.89 4.57 29.20
N LEU A 158 -3.89 3.68 29.18
CA LEU A 158 -4.09 2.24 29.43
C LEU A 158 -4.68 1.98 30.81
N GLU A 159 -4.16 2.64 31.86
CA GLU A 159 -4.72 2.54 33.21
C GLU A 159 -6.18 3.00 33.28
N LYS A 160 -6.54 4.06 32.56
CA LYS A 160 -7.90 4.58 32.52
C LYS A 160 -8.84 3.60 31.83
N GLU A 161 -8.46 3.06 30.68
CA GLU A 161 -9.26 2.07 29.96
C GLU A 161 -9.44 0.77 30.76
N GLU A 162 -8.40 0.32 31.47
CA GLU A 162 -8.51 -0.85 32.33
C GLU A 162 -9.52 -0.64 33.45
N LYS A 163 -9.48 0.52 34.12
CA LYS A 163 -10.47 0.90 35.14
C LYS A 163 -11.89 0.95 34.57
N GLU A 164 -12.06 1.48 33.35
CA GLU A 164 -13.37 1.52 32.71
C GLU A 164 -13.89 0.12 32.36
N ARG A 165 -13.02 -0.79 31.89
CA ARG A 165 -13.36 -2.20 31.66
C ARG A 165 -13.75 -2.92 32.95
N GLU A 166 -13.06 -2.65 34.05
CA GLU A 166 -13.44 -3.22 35.36
C GLU A 166 -14.79 -2.70 35.84
N GLN A 167 -15.03 -1.39 35.72
CA GLN A 167 -16.34 -0.83 36.06
C GLN A 167 -17.47 -1.39 35.18
N GLN A 168 -17.20 -1.63 33.89
CA GLN A 168 -18.15 -2.28 32.99
C GLN A 168 -18.55 -3.68 33.52
N LYS A 169 -17.56 -4.49 33.91
CA LYS A 169 -17.78 -5.82 34.48
C LYS A 169 -18.60 -5.77 35.77
N ILE A 170 -18.34 -4.77 36.63
CA ILE A 170 -19.12 -4.58 37.87
C ILE A 170 -20.58 -4.26 37.53
N ARG A 171 -20.84 -3.31 36.63
CA ARG A 171 -22.20 -2.94 36.21
C ARG A 171 -22.95 -4.11 35.57
N GLU A 172 -22.26 -4.97 34.82
CA GLU A 172 -22.85 -6.19 34.25
C GLU A 172 -23.25 -7.19 35.34
N LYS A 173 -22.37 -7.45 36.32
CA LYS A 173 -22.69 -8.31 37.46
C LYS A 173 -23.86 -7.77 38.30
N GLU A 174 -23.92 -6.46 38.51
CA GLU A 174 -25.05 -5.83 39.22
C GLU A 174 -26.38 -6.00 38.47
N ARG A 175 -26.35 -5.88 37.13
CA ARG A 175 -27.52 -6.15 36.28
C ARG A 175 -27.96 -7.60 36.34
N GLU A 176 -27.03 -8.55 36.29
CA GLU A 176 -27.34 -9.98 36.42
C GLU A 176 -27.97 -10.28 37.78
N LEU A 177 -27.39 -9.78 38.87
CA LEU A 177 -27.93 -9.95 40.22
C LEU A 177 -29.32 -9.34 40.36
N TRP A 178 -29.53 -8.16 39.77
CA TRP A 178 -30.84 -7.52 39.75
C TRP A 178 -31.88 -8.37 39.00
N LEU A 179 -31.54 -8.91 37.83
CA LEU A 179 -32.41 -9.79 37.05
C LEU A 179 -32.75 -11.07 37.83
N GLU A 180 -31.78 -11.69 38.50
CA GLU A 180 -32.00 -12.87 39.34
C GLU A 180 -32.97 -12.59 40.48
N ASN A 181 -32.80 -11.46 41.19
CA ASN A 181 -33.68 -11.07 42.29
C ASN A 181 -35.10 -10.77 41.79
N TRP A 182 -35.21 -10.02 40.69
CA TRP A 182 -36.51 -9.73 40.06
C TRP A 182 -37.26 -11.01 39.65
N MET A 183 -36.55 -11.99 39.08
CA MET A 183 -37.14 -13.30 38.72
C MET A 183 -37.61 -14.07 39.96
N LYS A 184 -36.85 -14.05 41.07
CA LYS A 184 -37.23 -14.70 42.33
C LYS A 184 -38.50 -14.08 42.92
N GLU A 185 -38.60 -12.75 42.95
CA GLU A 185 -39.78 -12.04 43.48
C GLU A 185 -41.06 -12.37 42.71
N ARG A 186 -41.00 -12.40 41.36
CA ARG A 186 -42.17 -12.78 40.54
C ARG A 186 -42.60 -14.23 40.75
N THR A 187 -41.66 -15.12 41.02
CA THR A 187 -41.95 -16.54 41.28
C THR A 187 -42.64 -16.74 42.64
N GLN A 188 -42.37 -15.87 43.62
CA GLN A 188 -42.99 -15.91 44.94
C GLN A 188 -44.41 -15.31 44.95
N LEU A 189 -44.67 -14.28 44.15
CA LEU A 189 -45.99 -13.63 44.03
C LEU A 189 -47.01 -14.42 43.21
N GLY A 190 -46.58 -15.47 42.49
CA GLY A 190 -47.43 -16.34 41.67
C GLY A 190 -47.93 -17.61 42.39
N LYS A 191 -47.70 -17.74 43.69
CA LYS A 191 -48.22 -18.81 44.56
C LYS A 191 -49.22 -18.23 45.56
#